data_AF-A0A8T1S0C6-F1
#
_entry.id   AF-A0A8T1S0C6-F1
#
_cell.length_a   1.000
_cell.length_b   1.000
_cell.length_c   1.000
_cell.angle_alpha   90.00
_cell.angle_beta   90.00
_cell.angle_gamma   90.00
#
_symmetry.space_group_name_H-M   'P 1'
#
loop_
_entity.id
_entity.type
_entity.pdbx_description
1 polymer ?
#
loop_
_entity_poly.entity_id
_entity_poly.type
_entity_poly.pdbx_seq_one_letter_code
_entity_poly.pdbx_strand_id
1 'polypeptide(L)'
;MSHKLPVIVADGQLRAYQHGVNVLVQTDFGLTVSYDLLYHTRVSVPGSYYGRMCGLCGNYKGQQDDKFLLPDGRVAPDSASFGSAWQVQIPEASCTDKCAGNSCPVCKKERKDVFKEHNYCGLLTAPDGPFAACHGTVSPTVYFNNCLDDVCLGNGDAQVLCQSIHSYVTACQEATVTIQPWRSASFCPLTCPANSHYEICADLCITTCTGDIMDCPETCAEGCQCDEGFFFDGQDCVTLESCGCFERGRYYKVPPHLNPYTSQELG
;
A
#
# COMPACT_ATOMS: atom_id res chain seq x y z
N MET A 1 5.03 3.70 22.18
CA MET A 1 4.82 2.24 22.05
C MET A 1 4.53 1.96 20.59
N SER A 2 5.31 1.10 19.92
CA SER A 2 5.00 0.65 18.56
C SER A 2 4.07 -0.56 18.70
N HIS A 3 2.84 -0.43 18.23
CA HIS A 3 1.87 -1.53 18.25
C HIS A 3 2.12 -2.44 17.04
N LYS A 4 2.12 -3.75 17.26
CA LYS A 4 2.27 -4.76 16.20
C LYS A 4 0.91 -5.13 15.64
N LEU A 5 0.89 -5.50 14.37
CA LEU A 5 -0.29 -6.05 13.71
C LEU A 5 -0.42 -7.54 14.06
N PRO A 6 -1.63 -8.13 14.02
CA PRO A 6 -2.90 -7.46 13.78
C PRO A 6 -3.41 -6.68 14.99
N VAL A 7 -4.34 -5.75 14.73
CA VAL A 7 -5.09 -4.98 15.74
C VAL A 7 -6.58 -5.11 15.43
N ILE A 8 -7.38 -5.43 16.45
CA ILE A 8 -8.84 -5.56 16.38
C ILE A 8 -9.43 -4.74 17.52
N VAL A 9 -10.02 -3.60 17.24
CA VAL A 9 -10.53 -2.67 18.28
C VAL A 9 -11.98 -2.28 18.00
N ALA A 10 -12.57 -1.51 18.92
CA ALA A 10 -13.97 -1.12 18.88
C ALA A 10 -14.89 -2.33 18.69
N ASP A 11 -14.75 -3.34 19.56
CA ASP A 11 -15.55 -4.57 19.52
C ASP A 11 -15.56 -5.29 18.15
N GLY A 12 -14.45 -5.19 17.42
CA GLY A 12 -14.26 -5.83 16.11
C GLY A 12 -14.66 -4.97 14.92
N GLN A 13 -15.14 -3.74 15.15
CA GLN A 13 -15.54 -2.80 14.11
C GLN A 13 -14.37 -2.20 13.34
N LEU A 14 -13.17 -2.19 13.92
CA LEU A 14 -11.95 -1.76 13.24
C LEU A 14 -10.90 -2.86 13.34
N ARG A 15 -10.38 -3.25 12.19
CA ARG A 15 -9.33 -4.27 12.07
C ARG A 15 -8.18 -3.72 11.25
N ALA A 16 -6.96 -3.98 11.66
CA ALA A 16 -5.77 -3.64 10.89
C ALA A 16 -4.82 -4.84 10.88
N TYR A 17 -4.32 -5.22 9.71
CA TYR A 17 -3.44 -6.37 9.55
C TYR A 17 -2.55 -6.27 8.31
N GLN A 18 -1.50 -7.09 8.29
CA GLN A 18 -0.59 -7.18 7.16
C GLN A 18 -1.22 -8.01 6.02
N HIS A 19 -1.17 -7.51 4.80
CA HIS A 19 -1.64 -8.19 3.59
C HIS A 19 -0.61 -7.99 2.48
N GLY A 20 0.21 -9.01 2.24
CA GLY A 20 1.42 -8.86 1.43
C GLY A 20 2.36 -7.82 2.05
N VAL A 21 2.89 -6.89 1.26
CA VAL A 21 3.67 -5.75 1.77
C VAL A 21 2.82 -4.59 2.30
N ASN A 22 1.50 -4.61 2.08
CA ASN A 22 0.60 -3.55 2.51
C ASN A 22 0.00 -3.83 3.89
N VAL A 23 -0.47 -2.78 4.56
CA VAL A 23 -1.36 -2.87 5.71
C VAL A 23 -2.77 -2.58 5.23
N LEU A 24 -3.69 -3.50 5.52
CA LEU A 24 -5.12 -3.26 5.34
C LEU A 24 -5.75 -2.83 6.66
N VAL A 25 -6.54 -1.76 6.61
CA VAL A 25 -7.42 -1.32 7.67
C VAL A 25 -8.85 -1.46 7.18
N GLN A 26 -9.65 -2.26 7.88
CA GLN A 26 -11.05 -2.52 7.53
C GLN A 26 -11.98 -2.02 8.63
N THR A 27 -13.16 -1.61 8.21
CA THR A 27 -14.22 -1.12 9.08
C THR A 27 -15.52 -1.88 8.83
N ASP A 28 -16.38 -1.96 9.85
CA ASP A 28 -17.70 -2.61 9.76
C ASP A 28 -18.68 -1.89 8.83
N PHE A 29 -18.47 -0.60 8.57
CA PHE A 29 -19.23 0.17 7.58
C PHE A 29 -18.66 0.07 6.15
N GLY A 30 -17.69 -0.82 5.93
CA GLY A 30 -17.21 -1.23 4.60
C GLY A 30 -16.15 -0.31 3.99
N LEU A 31 -15.66 0.70 4.71
CA LEU A 31 -14.46 1.43 4.30
C LEU A 31 -13.22 0.56 4.53
N THR A 32 -12.38 0.49 3.52
CA THR A 32 -11.09 -0.20 3.58
C THR A 32 -9.98 0.77 3.17
N VAL A 33 -8.90 0.81 3.94
CA VAL A 33 -7.66 1.52 3.59
C VAL A 33 -6.57 0.48 3.34
N SER A 34 -5.90 0.57 2.20
CA SER A 34 -4.67 -0.17 1.89
C SER A 34 -3.51 0.82 1.88
N TYR A 35 -2.48 0.56 2.67
CA TYR A 35 -1.34 1.45 2.82
C TYR A 35 -0.02 0.68 2.81
N ASP A 36 0.91 1.09 1.97
CA ASP A 36 2.24 0.47 1.81
C ASP A 36 3.26 0.91 2.87
N LEU A 37 2.81 1.64 3.89
CA LEU A 37 3.63 2.24 4.96
C LEU A 37 4.68 3.25 4.47
N LEU A 38 4.59 3.72 3.22
CA LEU A 38 5.51 4.71 2.70
C LEU A 38 4.83 5.87 1.97
N TYR A 39 4.21 5.64 0.82
CA TYR A 39 3.71 6.74 -0.02
C TYR A 39 2.38 6.43 -0.73
N HIS A 40 2.05 5.16 -0.98
CA HIS A 40 0.81 4.80 -1.65
C HIS A 40 -0.29 4.41 -0.65
N THR A 41 -1.38 5.17 -0.67
CA THR A 41 -2.60 4.86 0.09
C THR A 41 -3.78 4.73 -0.88
N ARG A 42 -4.56 3.67 -0.73
CA ARG A 42 -5.82 3.47 -1.44
C ARG A 42 -6.96 3.38 -0.44
N VAL A 43 -8.04 4.10 -0.71
CA VAL A 43 -9.29 4.03 0.06
C VAL A 43 -10.37 3.44 -0.83
N SER A 44 -11.02 2.39 -0.35
CA SER A 44 -12.19 1.78 -0.97
C SER A 44 -13.40 2.01 -0.07
N VAL A 45 -14.53 2.38 -0.68
CA VAL A 45 -15.80 2.54 0.02
C VAL A 45 -16.92 1.86 -0.75
N PRO A 46 -17.99 1.40 -0.08
CA PRO A 46 -19.13 0.80 -0.76
C PRO A 46 -19.90 1.83 -1.60
N GLY A 47 -20.67 1.35 -2.59
CA GLY A 47 -21.51 2.19 -3.46
C GLY A 47 -22.55 3.05 -2.71
N SER A 48 -22.85 2.72 -1.45
CA SER A 48 -23.71 3.52 -0.56
C SER A 48 -23.15 4.93 -0.26
N TYR A 49 -21.86 5.15 -0.49
CA TYR A 49 -21.18 6.44 -0.38
C TYR A 49 -21.33 7.33 -1.62
N TYR A 50 -21.98 6.85 -2.69
CA TYR A 50 -22.14 7.58 -3.95
C TYR A 50 -22.70 8.99 -3.71
N GLY A 51 -21.97 10.01 -4.16
CA GLY A 51 -22.35 11.42 -3.99
C GLY A 51 -22.33 11.95 -2.55
N ARG A 52 -21.79 11.20 -1.58
CA ARG A 52 -21.70 11.56 -0.15
C ARG A 52 -20.28 11.82 0.33
N MET A 53 -19.29 11.66 -0.55
CA MET A 53 -17.89 11.91 -0.24
C MET A 53 -17.53 13.37 -0.50
N CYS A 54 -16.45 13.81 0.14
CA CYS A 54 -15.78 15.07 -0.13
C CYS A 54 -14.30 14.93 0.27
N GLY A 55 -13.45 15.84 -0.17
CA GLY A 55 -12.01 15.82 0.10
C GLY A 55 -11.17 15.62 -1.17
N LEU A 56 -9.89 15.28 -0.96
CA LEU A 56 -8.92 15.12 -2.04
C LEU A 56 -9.27 13.96 -3.00
N CYS A 57 -10.03 12.96 -2.55
CA CYS A 57 -10.52 11.87 -3.39
C CYS A 57 -11.82 12.20 -4.14
N GLY A 58 -12.33 13.43 -4.02
CA GLY A 58 -13.52 13.92 -4.72
C GLY A 58 -14.85 13.48 -4.10
N ASN A 59 -15.92 13.62 -4.87
CA ASN A 59 -17.30 13.45 -4.41
C ASN A 59 -17.96 12.10 -4.75
N TYR A 60 -17.22 11.21 -5.41
CA TYR A 60 -17.66 9.87 -5.82
C TYR A 60 -18.97 9.86 -6.64
N LYS A 61 -19.11 10.79 -7.60
CA LYS A 61 -20.23 10.80 -8.58
C LYS A 61 -19.89 10.20 -9.94
N GLY A 62 -18.63 9.84 -10.18
CA GLY A 62 -18.17 9.27 -11.45
C GLY A 62 -17.97 10.29 -12.59
N GLN A 63 -18.17 11.59 -12.32
CA GLN A 63 -17.95 12.66 -13.28
C GLN A 63 -16.51 13.19 -13.19
N GLN A 64 -15.80 13.29 -14.32
CA GLN A 64 -14.42 13.78 -14.34
C GLN A 64 -14.31 15.31 -14.19
N ASP A 65 -15.42 16.04 -14.35
CA ASP A 65 -15.41 17.51 -14.44
C ASP A 65 -15.44 18.21 -13.06
N ASP A 66 -15.68 17.46 -11.98
CA ASP A 66 -15.69 17.94 -10.58
C ASP A 66 -14.36 17.69 -9.84
N LYS A 67 -13.28 17.36 -10.56
CA LYS A 67 -12.01 16.88 -9.97
C LYS A 67 -11.41 17.79 -8.89
N PHE A 68 -11.70 19.10 -8.94
CA PHE A 68 -11.18 20.09 -8.01
C PHE A 68 -12.26 20.83 -7.22
N LEU A 69 -13.29 20.11 -6.77
CA LEU A 69 -14.35 20.67 -5.93
C LEU A 69 -13.82 21.07 -4.55
N LEU A 70 -13.95 22.34 -4.22
CA LEU A 70 -13.54 22.94 -2.95
C LEU A 70 -14.57 22.66 -1.83
N PRO A 71 -14.20 22.81 -0.55
CA PRO A 71 -15.12 22.66 0.57
C PRO A 71 -16.35 23.57 0.50
N ASP A 72 -16.25 24.72 -0.17
CA ASP A 72 -17.35 25.68 -0.36
C ASP A 72 -18.21 25.43 -1.61
N GLY A 73 -17.92 24.34 -2.34
CA GLY A 73 -18.66 23.93 -3.54
C GLY A 73 -18.21 24.60 -4.84
N ARG A 74 -17.20 25.48 -4.82
CA ARG A 74 -16.59 26.04 -6.04
C ARG A 74 -15.56 25.08 -6.64
N VAL A 75 -15.22 25.29 -7.91
CA VAL A 75 -14.15 24.51 -8.58
C VAL A 75 -12.84 25.30 -8.54
N ALA A 76 -11.77 24.66 -8.08
CA ALA A 76 -10.44 25.27 -8.07
C ALA A 76 -9.85 25.36 -9.50
N PRO A 77 -9.03 26.38 -9.78
CA PRO A 77 -8.43 26.56 -11.11
C PRO A 77 -7.34 25.54 -11.43
N ASP A 78 -6.69 24.97 -10.41
CA ASP A 78 -5.56 24.06 -10.53
C ASP A 78 -5.46 23.13 -9.31
N SER A 79 -4.61 22.10 -9.42
CA SER A 79 -4.41 21.09 -8.38
C SER A 79 -3.76 21.65 -7.11
N ALA A 80 -2.92 22.68 -7.22
CA ALA A 80 -2.27 23.29 -6.06
C ALA A 80 -3.31 24.02 -5.20
N SER A 81 -4.14 24.86 -5.83
CA SER A 81 -5.24 25.58 -5.18
C SER A 81 -6.26 24.62 -4.56
N PHE A 82 -6.54 23.50 -5.24
CA PHE A 82 -7.36 22.42 -4.69
C PHE A 82 -6.74 21.79 -3.44
N GLY A 83 -5.46 21.39 -3.50
CA GLY A 83 -4.74 20.80 -2.38
C GLY A 83 -4.70 21.71 -1.15
N SER A 84 -4.37 22.98 -1.34
CA SER A 84 -4.33 24.00 -0.29
C SER A 84 -5.66 24.17 0.42
N ALA A 85 -6.77 24.14 -0.32
CA ALA A 85 -8.11 24.36 0.23
C ALA A 85 -8.60 23.22 1.14
N TRP A 86 -8.03 22.02 1.00
CA TRP A 86 -8.35 20.85 1.82
C TRP A 86 -7.40 20.67 3.02
N GLN A 87 -6.53 21.65 3.28
CA GLN A 87 -5.60 21.62 4.40
C GLN A 87 -6.33 21.64 5.75
N VAL A 88 -5.94 20.75 6.66
CA VAL A 88 -6.44 20.73 8.04
C VAL A 88 -5.45 21.46 8.95
N GLN A 89 -5.95 22.41 9.74
CA GLN A 89 -5.14 23.12 10.74
C GLN A 89 -4.93 22.21 11.96
N ILE A 90 -3.66 21.95 12.28
CA ILE A 90 -3.28 21.16 13.46
C ILE A 90 -2.66 22.12 14.48
N PRO A 91 -3.16 22.16 15.73
CA PRO A 91 -2.55 22.99 16.77
C PRO A 91 -1.04 22.74 16.88
N GLU A 92 -0.27 23.82 17.02
CA GLU A 92 1.20 23.78 17.16
C GLU A 92 1.99 23.27 15.93
N ALA A 93 1.33 22.90 14.84
CA ALA A 93 1.98 22.57 13.58
C ALA A 93 1.77 23.68 12.55
N SER A 94 2.86 24.14 11.92
CA SER A 94 2.81 25.03 10.77
C SER A 94 3.04 24.21 9.50
N CYS A 95 2.08 24.25 8.58
CA CYS A 95 2.20 23.66 7.26
C CYS A 95 1.97 24.78 6.24
N THR A 96 2.98 25.06 5.42
CA THR A 96 2.91 26.05 4.36
C THR A 96 3.01 25.36 3.01
N ASP A 97 2.24 25.85 2.04
CA ASP A 97 2.29 25.35 0.68
C ASP A 97 3.67 25.65 0.09
N LYS A 98 4.46 24.60 -0.10
CA LYS A 98 5.82 24.72 -0.66
C LYS A 98 5.84 24.86 -2.17
N CYS A 99 4.69 24.68 -2.81
CA CYS A 99 4.52 24.67 -4.26
C CYS A 99 3.18 25.38 -4.56
N ALA A 100 3.25 26.71 -4.69
CA ALA A 100 2.10 27.55 -5.03
C ALA A 100 2.32 28.16 -6.42
N GLY A 101 1.29 28.10 -7.28
CA GLY A 101 1.36 28.56 -8.67
C GLY A 101 2.40 27.79 -9.49
N ASN A 102 3.19 28.49 -10.31
CA ASN A 102 4.16 27.89 -11.24
C ASN A 102 5.49 27.43 -10.57
N SER A 103 5.54 27.37 -9.23
CA SER A 103 6.77 27.02 -8.48
C SER A 103 6.93 25.51 -8.23
N CYS A 104 5.91 24.70 -8.52
CA CYS A 104 5.99 23.26 -8.35
C CYS A 104 7.03 22.67 -9.31
N PRO A 105 7.87 21.72 -8.86
CA PRO A 105 8.82 21.06 -9.73
C PRO A 105 8.11 20.38 -10.90
N VAL A 106 8.49 20.73 -12.13
CA VAL A 106 7.94 20.10 -13.34
C VAL A 106 8.99 19.17 -13.93
N CYS A 107 8.59 17.93 -14.16
CA CYS A 107 9.40 17.01 -14.93
C CYS A 107 9.43 17.40 -16.42
N LYS A 108 10.62 17.64 -16.95
CA LYS A 108 10.82 17.91 -18.38
C LYS A 108 10.52 16.68 -19.24
N LYS A 109 9.95 16.88 -20.42
CA LYS A 109 9.50 15.80 -21.32
C LYS A 109 10.64 14.86 -21.71
N GLU A 110 11.82 15.39 -21.96
CA GLU A 110 12.99 14.61 -22.38
C GLU A 110 13.43 13.60 -21.31
N ARG A 111 13.23 13.93 -20.02
CA ARG A 111 13.48 12.98 -18.92
C ARG A 111 12.41 11.89 -18.87
N LYS A 112 11.14 12.25 -19.07
CA LYS A 112 10.06 11.25 -19.12
C LYS A 112 10.26 10.23 -20.23
N ASP A 113 10.79 10.65 -21.38
CA ASP A 113 10.98 9.75 -22.52
C ASP A 113 11.92 8.58 -22.19
N VAL A 114 12.94 8.79 -21.35
CA VAL A 114 13.82 7.71 -20.85
C VAL A 114 13.04 6.70 -19.99
N PHE A 115 12.11 7.18 -19.16
CA PHE A 115 11.36 6.32 -18.24
C PHE A 115 10.19 5.58 -18.91
N LYS A 116 9.93 5.81 -20.20
CA LYS A 116 8.97 5.03 -20.99
C LYS A 116 9.51 3.66 -21.41
N GLU A 117 10.82 3.46 -21.31
CA GLU A 117 11.46 2.20 -21.66
C GLU A 117 10.98 1.06 -20.74
N HIS A 118 11.11 -0.16 -21.24
CA HIS A 118 10.59 -1.36 -20.58
C HIS A 118 11.19 -1.60 -19.18
N ASN A 119 12.46 -1.23 -18.98
CA ASN A 119 13.17 -1.34 -17.70
C ASN A 119 12.84 -0.18 -16.71
N TYR A 120 11.79 0.60 -17.00
CA TYR A 120 11.23 1.62 -16.12
C TYR A 120 9.71 1.49 -16.09
N CYS A 121 8.97 2.57 -16.38
CA CYS A 121 7.52 2.58 -16.34
C CYS A 121 6.90 1.83 -17.53
N GLY A 122 7.65 1.60 -18.62
CA GLY A 122 7.17 0.88 -19.80
C GLY A 122 6.68 -0.54 -19.50
N LEU A 123 7.16 -1.16 -18.42
CA LEU A 123 6.68 -2.48 -17.97
C LEU A 123 5.16 -2.50 -17.70
N LEU A 124 4.60 -1.39 -17.21
CA LEU A 124 3.19 -1.29 -16.83
C LEU A 124 2.24 -1.48 -18.02
N THR A 125 2.65 -1.07 -19.21
CA THR A 125 1.84 -1.05 -20.43
C THR A 125 2.27 -2.09 -21.47
N ALA A 126 3.29 -2.90 -21.16
CA ALA A 126 3.78 -3.93 -22.05
C ALA A 126 2.68 -4.97 -22.37
N PRO A 127 2.27 -5.13 -23.65
CA PRO A 127 1.12 -5.96 -24.03
C PRO A 127 1.36 -7.47 -23.82
N ASP A 128 2.62 -7.88 -23.82
CA ASP A 128 3.13 -9.22 -23.52
C ASP A 128 3.87 -9.26 -22.18
N GLY A 129 3.69 -8.22 -21.35
CA GLY A 129 4.32 -8.09 -20.05
C GLY A 129 3.58 -8.80 -18.91
N PRO A 130 4.10 -8.70 -17.68
CA PRO A 130 3.59 -9.44 -16.53
C PRO A 130 2.17 -9.03 -16.10
N PHE A 131 1.71 -7.86 -16.55
CA PHE A 131 0.42 -7.28 -16.21
C PHE A 131 -0.60 -7.33 -17.35
N ALA A 132 -0.28 -7.98 -18.49
CA ALA A 132 -1.14 -8.00 -19.67
C ALA A 132 -2.58 -8.47 -19.38
N ALA A 133 -2.74 -9.48 -18.52
CA ALA A 133 -4.05 -9.99 -18.11
C ALA A 133 -4.89 -8.96 -17.33
N CYS A 134 -4.24 -7.98 -16.68
CA CYS A 134 -4.89 -6.96 -15.87
C CYS A 134 -5.37 -5.75 -16.68
N HIS A 135 -4.75 -5.47 -17.84
CA HIS A 135 -5.02 -4.26 -18.63
C HIS A 135 -6.51 -4.07 -18.99
N GLY A 136 -7.24 -5.17 -19.20
CA GLY A 136 -8.68 -5.14 -19.49
C GLY A 136 -9.58 -4.83 -18.30
N THR A 137 -9.10 -5.08 -17.08
CA THR A 137 -9.84 -4.88 -15.82
C THR A 137 -9.45 -3.57 -15.15
N VAL A 138 -8.15 -3.26 -15.12
CA VAL A 138 -7.59 -2.03 -14.55
C VAL A 138 -6.72 -1.37 -15.61
N SER A 139 -7.13 -0.20 -16.09
CA SER A 139 -6.35 0.54 -17.09
C SER A 139 -4.97 0.94 -16.54
N PRO A 140 -3.86 0.63 -17.23
CA PRO A 140 -2.52 1.00 -16.79
C PRO A 140 -2.21 2.49 -17.01
N THR A 141 -3.05 3.25 -17.73
CA THR A 141 -2.70 4.60 -18.20
C THR A 141 -2.39 5.59 -17.06
N VAL A 142 -3.19 5.59 -15.99
CA VAL A 142 -2.96 6.51 -14.86
C VAL A 142 -1.70 6.10 -14.09
N TYR A 143 -1.53 4.81 -13.83
CA TYR A 143 -0.36 4.27 -13.15
C TYR A 143 0.93 4.52 -13.93
N PHE A 144 0.90 4.35 -15.25
CA PHE A 144 2.03 4.66 -16.13
C PHE A 144 2.42 6.14 -16.08
N ASN A 145 1.45 7.04 -16.20
CA ASN A 145 1.72 8.48 -16.15
C ASN A 145 2.24 8.91 -14.77
N ASN A 146 1.64 8.40 -13.69
CA ASN A 146 2.12 8.65 -12.33
C ASN A 146 3.56 8.15 -12.15
N CYS A 147 3.87 6.94 -12.61
CA CYS A 147 5.23 6.41 -12.58
C CYS A 147 6.23 7.35 -13.30
N LEU A 148 5.89 7.87 -14.48
CA LEU A 148 6.76 8.81 -15.21
C LEU A 148 7.01 10.10 -14.43
N ASP A 149 5.99 10.61 -13.74
CA ASP A 149 6.09 11.81 -12.92
C ASP A 149 6.91 11.55 -11.65
N ASP A 150 6.57 10.50 -10.90
CA ASP A 150 7.19 10.14 -9.62
C ASP A 150 8.66 9.82 -9.80
N VAL A 151 9.00 8.94 -10.76
CA VAL A 151 10.40 8.57 -11.03
C VAL A 151 11.20 9.77 -11.50
N CYS A 152 10.61 10.66 -12.29
CA CYS A 152 11.31 11.85 -12.76
C CYS A 152 11.57 12.87 -11.64
N LEU A 153 10.57 13.12 -10.79
CA LEU A 153 10.71 13.98 -9.60
C LEU A 153 11.66 13.36 -8.57
N GLY A 154 11.68 12.03 -8.48
CA GLY A 154 12.65 11.23 -7.74
C GLY A 154 14.03 11.11 -8.41
N ASN A 155 14.29 11.83 -9.52
CA ASN A 155 15.56 11.79 -10.25
C ASN A 155 16.02 10.38 -10.71
N GLY A 156 15.08 9.51 -11.07
CA GLY A 156 15.37 8.15 -11.52
C GLY A 156 15.60 7.16 -10.38
N ASP A 157 15.20 7.52 -9.15
CA ASP A 157 15.34 6.64 -7.99
C ASP A 157 14.65 5.29 -8.20
N ALA A 158 15.40 4.22 -7.97
CA ALA A 158 14.93 2.86 -8.20
C ALA A 158 13.84 2.46 -7.21
N GLN A 159 13.89 2.92 -5.96
CA GLN A 159 12.87 2.61 -4.97
C GLN A 159 11.54 3.23 -5.37
N VAL A 160 11.53 4.49 -5.82
CA VAL A 160 10.34 5.18 -6.35
C VAL A 160 9.75 4.46 -7.57
N LEU A 161 10.59 3.95 -8.47
CA LEU A 161 10.13 3.14 -9.61
C LEU A 161 9.43 1.86 -9.15
N CYS A 162 10.07 1.09 -8.29
CA CYS A 162 9.55 -0.20 -7.83
C CYS A 162 8.23 -0.06 -7.09
N GLN A 163 8.14 1.01 -6.32
CA GLN A 163 6.94 1.45 -5.66
C GLN A 163 5.84 1.80 -6.66
N SER A 164 6.12 2.69 -7.60
CA SER A 164 5.16 3.08 -8.64
C SER A 164 4.59 1.85 -9.36
N ILE A 165 5.44 0.86 -9.68
CA ILE A 165 5.00 -0.41 -10.28
C ILE A 165 4.14 -1.24 -9.30
N HIS A 166 4.55 -1.35 -8.04
CA HIS A 166 3.82 -2.07 -7.00
C HIS A 166 2.41 -1.51 -6.76
N SER A 167 2.18 -0.21 -6.96
CA SER A 167 0.83 0.36 -6.87
C SER A 167 -0.13 -0.23 -7.91
N TYR A 168 0.37 -0.56 -9.11
CA TYR A 168 -0.42 -1.21 -10.15
C TYR A 168 -0.62 -2.70 -9.87
N VAL A 169 0.42 -3.37 -9.36
CA VAL A 169 0.35 -4.75 -8.86
C VAL A 169 -0.78 -4.89 -7.83
N THR A 170 -0.78 -4.04 -6.82
CA THR A 170 -1.82 -4.00 -5.78
C THR A 170 -3.21 -3.83 -6.39
N ALA A 171 -3.34 -2.89 -7.34
CA ALA A 171 -4.62 -2.65 -8.00
C ALA A 171 -5.13 -3.84 -8.82
N CYS A 172 -4.24 -4.58 -9.48
CA CYS A 172 -4.57 -5.79 -10.22
C CYS A 172 -5.00 -6.94 -9.30
N GLN A 173 -4.28 -7.15 -8.19
CA GLN A 173 -4.58 -8.21 -7.24
C GLN A 173 -5.89 -7.96 -6.47
N GLU A 174 -6.16 -6.72 -6.09
CA GLU A 174 -7.45 -6.33 -5.51
C GLU A 174 -8.61 -6.49 -6.50
N ALA A 175 -8.34 -6.35 -7.80
CA ALA A 175 -9.29 -6.68 -8.86
C ALA A 175 -9.37 -8.19 -9.15
N THR A 176 -8.77 -9.04 -8.30
CA THR A 176 -8.72 -10.51 -8.40
C THR A 176 -8.07 -11.03 -9.68
N VAL A 177 -7.21 -10.23 -10.31
CA VAL A 177 -6.47 -10.65 -11.50
C VAL A 177 -5.13 -11.26 -11.09
N THR A 178 -4.88 -12.49 -11.55
CA THR A 178 -3.56 -13.12 -11.43
C THR A 178 -2.56 -12.45 -12.38
N ILE A 179 -1.48 -11.91 -11.81
CA ILE A 179 -0.36 -11.33 -12.55
C ILE A 179 0.84 -12.27 -12.58
N GLN A 180 1.72 -12.10 -13.56
CA GLN A 180 2.97 -12.87 -13.64
C GLN A 180 4.08 -12.22 -12.79
N PRO A 181 5.15 -12.97 -12.46
CA PRO A 181 6.32 -12.40 -11.79
C PRO A 181 6.92 -11.24 -12.58
N TRP A 182 7.17 -10.13 -11.91
CA TRP A 182 7.73 -8.90 -12.51
C TRP A 182 9.02 -8.44 -11.85
N ARG A 183 9.29 -8.89 -10.61
CA ARG A 183 10.54 -8.63 -9.89
C ARG A 183 11.61 -9.64 -10.26
N SER A 184 12.86 -9.23 -10.17
CA SER A 184 14.03 -10.09 -10.31
C SER A 184 15.18 -9.61 -9.41
N ALA A 185 16.28 -10.37 -9.35
CA ALA A 185 17.45 -9.98 -8.58
C ALA A 185 18.07 -8.63 -9.03
N SER A 186 17.86 -8.24 -10.29
CA SER A 186 18.37 -6.99 -10.86
C SER A 186 17.29 -5.92 -11.07
N PHE A 187 16.01 -6.25 -10.89
CA PHE A 187 14.89 -5.35 -11.11
C PHE A 187 13.90 -5.42 -9.97
N CYS A 188 13.87 -4.37 -9.15
CA CYS A 188 12.98 -4.26 -8.00
C CYS A 188 13.01 -5.46 -7.05
N PRO A 189 14.19 -5.92 -6.60
CA PRO A 189 14.28 -7.04 -5.68
C PRO A 189 13.53 -6.73 -4.38
N LEU A 190 12.86 -7.74 -3.83
CA LEU A 190 12.18 -7.69 -2.55
C LEU A 190 12.86 -8.68 -1.61
N THR A 191 13.40 -8.17 -0.50
CA THR A 191 14.06 -8.98 0.52
C THR A 191 13.05 -9.31 1.62
N CYS A 192 12.92 -10.59 1.92
CA CYS A 192 12.08 -11.08 3.00
C CYS A 192 12.88 -11.32 4.29
N PRO A 193 12.22 -11.22 5.46
CA PRO A 193 12.86 -11.55 6.73
C PRO A 193 13.28 -13.03 6.79
N ALA A 194 14.06 -13.40 7.80
CA ALA A 194 14.45 -14.78 8.02
C ALA A 194 13.23 -15.71 8.10
N ASN A 195 13.38 -16.94 7.61
CA ASN A 195 12.34 -17.97 7.59
C ASN A 195 11.10 -17.58 6.75
N SER A 196 11.33 -16.82 5.69
CA SER A 196 10.30 -16.45 4.74
C SER A 196 10.89 -16.23 3.35
N HIS A 197 10.04 -16.33 2.34
CA HIS A 197 10.40 -16.12 0.94
C HIS A 197 9.43 -15.17 0.25
N TYR A 198 9.90 -14.56 -0.83
CA TYR A 198 9.05 -13.71 -1.65
C TYR A 198 8.02 -14.55 -2.40
N GLU A 199 6.77 -14.10 -2.38
CA GLU A 199 5.69 -14.61 -3.20
C GLU A 199 4.95 -13.48 -3.89
N ILE A 200 4.60 -13.70 -5.17
CA ILE A 200 3.75 -12.74 -5.90
C ILE A 200 2.35 -12.68 -5.28
N CYS A 201 1.93 -13.74 -4.60
CA CYS A 201 0.61 -13.92 -4.00
C CYS A 201 0.79 -14.59 -2.64
N ALA A 202 1.35 -13.84 -1.68
CA ALA A 202 1.55 -14.32 -0.32
C ALA A 202 0.20 -14.35 0.42
N ASP A 203 -0.03 -15.45 1.13
CA ASP A 203 -1.13 -15.64 2.08
C ASP A 203 -0.57 -15.70 3.50
N LEU A 204 -0.52 -14.53 4.12
CA LEU A 204 -0.05 -14.34 5.49
C LEU A 204 -1.09 -14.73 6.54
N CYS A 205 -2.31 -15.09 6.13
CA CYS A 205 -3.40 -15.32 7.08
C CYS A 205 -3.49 -16.78 7.53
N ILE A 206 -2.99 -17.73 6.74
CA ILE A 206 -2.99 -19.16 7.12
C ILE A 206 -1.92 -19.48 8.18
N THR A 207 -0.81 -18.75 8.21
CA THR A 207 0.34 -19.02 9.10
C THR A 207 0.66 -17.85 10.01
N THR A 208 -0.32 -17.38 10.80
CA THR A 208 -0.12 -16.30 11.78
C THR A 208 -0.13 -16.83 13.22
N CYS A 209 0.68 -16.21 14.09
CA CYS A 209 0.69 -16.49 15.53
C CYS A 209 -0.67 -16.22 16.22
N THR A 210 -1.56 -15.46 15.59
CA THR A 210 -2.90 -15.20 16.14
C THR A 210 -3.93 -16.29 15.79
N GLY A 211 -3.59 -17.25 14.91
CA GLY A 211 -4.53 -18.26 14.43
C GLY A 211 -5.81 -17.66 13.84
N ASP A 212 -6.94 -18.36 14.03
CA ASP A 212 -8.27 -18.04 13.46
C ASP A 212 -8.95 -16.78 14.05
N ILE A 213 -8.23 -15.93 14.81
CA ILE A 213 -8.80 -14.70 15.40
C ILE A 213 -9.18 -13.68 14.32
N MET A 214 -8.65 -13.81 13.10
CA MET A 214 -8.94 -12.94 11.97
C MET A 214 -9.69 -13.67 10.87
N ASP A 215 -10.78 -13.06 10.38
CA ASP A 215 -11.36 -13.43 9.09
C ASP A 215 -10.32 -13.11 8.00
N CYS A 216 -9.79 -14.16 7.38
CA CYS A 216 -8.78 -14.00 6.35
C CYS A 216 -9.34 -13.26 5.14
N PRO A 217 -8.56 -12.37 4.52
CA PRO A 217 -8.92 -11.84 3.21
C PRO A 217 -9.10 -13.00 2.23
N GLU A 218 -10.14 -12.96 1.40
CA GLU A 218 -10.31 -13.95 0.33
C GLU A 218 -9.24 -13.83 -0.77
N THR A 219 -8.41 -12.78 -0.72
CA THR A 219 -7.38 -12.47 -1.71
C THR A 219 -5.99 -12.48 -1.08
N CYS A 220 -4.98 -12.95 -1.80
CA CYS A 220 -3.58 -12.78 -1.45
C CYS A 220 -3.06 -11.38 -1.89
N ALA A 221 -1.84 -11.01 -1.52
CA ALA A 221 -1.12 -9.94 -2.22
C ALA A 221 0.39 -10.21 -2.27
N GLU A 222 1.08 -9.49 -3.15
CA GLU A 222 2.54 -9.57 -3.26
C GLU A 222 3.21 -9.23 -1.91
N GLY A 223 4.09 -10.12 -1.44
CA GLY A 223 4.79 -9.95 -0.18
C GLY A 223 5.68 -11.13 0.20
N CYS A 224 5.93 -11.27 1.49
CA CYS A 224 6.72 -12.36 2.04
C CYS A 224 5.80 -13.42 2.64
N GLN A 225 6.00 -14.68 2.27
CA GLN A 225 5.33 -15.84 2.82
C GLN A 225 6.23 -16.51 3.85
N CYS A 226 5.73 -16.80 5.05
CA CYS A 226 6.50 -17.60 6.01
C CYS A 226 6.74 -19.01 5.47
N ASP A 227 7.95 -19.52 5.67
CA ASP A 227 8.32 -20.89 5.31
C ASP A 227 7.52 -21.91 6.15
N GLU A 228 7.42 -23.15 5.65
CA GLU A 228 6.74 -24.23 6.37
C GLU A 228 7.32 -24.41 7.79
N GLY A 229 6.45 -24.43 8.80
CA GLY A 229 6.82 -24.52 10.22
C GLY A 229 7.03 -23.17 10.93
N PHE A 230 6.96 -22.05 10.21
CA PHE A 230 7.07 -20.70 10.77
C PHE A 230 5.76 -19.92 10.69
N PHE A 231 5.59 -19.00 11.62
CA PHE A 231 4.35 -18.24 11.84
C PHE A 231 4.64 -16.75 11.90
N PHE A 232 3.82 -15.95 11.23
CA PHE A 232 3.92 -14.51 11.19
C PHE A 232 3.50 -13.90 12.53
N ASP A 233 4.39 -13.14 13.15
CA ASP A 233 4.19 -12.50 14.45
C ASP A 233 3.83 -11.01 14.35
N GLY A 234 3.37 -10.57 13.17
CA GLY A 234 3.11 -9.15 12.89
C GLY A 234 4.32 -8.38 12.36
N GLN A 235 5.49 -9.04 12.24
CA GLN A 235 6.69 -8.45 11.64
C GLN A 235 7.62 -9.50 11.04
N ASP A 236 7.84 -10.61 11.74
CA ASP A 236 8.83 -11.64 11.41
C ASP A 236 8.15 -13.02 11.35
N CYS A 237 8.80 -13.98 10.70
CA CYS A 237 8.38 -15.38 10.68
C CYS A 237 9.16 -16.16 11.74
N VAL A 238 8.45 -16.60 12.79
CA VAL A 238 9.03 -17.19 14.00
C VAL A 238 8.49 -18.60 14.24
N THR A 239 9.15 -19.37 15.12
CA THR A 239 8.62 -20.68 15.53
C THR A 239 7.35 -20.53 16.35
N LEU A 240 6.51 -21.57 16.37
CA LEU A 240 5.26 -21.57 17.16
C LEU A 240 5.49 -21.22 18.64
N GLU A 241 6.61 -21.67 19.22
CA GLU A 241 6.96 -21.43 20.63
C GLU A 241 7.40 -19.98 20.90
N SER A 242 7.80 -19.26 19.85
CA SER A 242 8.14 -17.84 19.91
C SER A 242 6.93 -16.93 19.66
N CYS A 243 5.76 -17.52 19.35
CA CYS A 243 4.53 -16.75 19.18
C CYS A 243 4.13 -16.07 20.51
N GLY A 244 3.70 -14.82 20.36
CA GLY A 244 3.18 -13.98 21.42
C GLY A 244 1.74 -14.31 21.80
N CYS A 245 1.12 -13.42 22.57
CA CYS A 245 -0.29 -13.52 22.93
C CYS A 245 -1.12 -12.40 22.29
N PHE A 246 -2.41 -12.70 22.05
CA PHE A 246 -3.38 -11.71 21.62
C PHE A 246 -4.33 -11.40 22.78
N GLU A 247 -4.33 -10.17 23.26
CA GLU A 247 -5.17 -9.74 24.38
C GLU A 247 -5.82 -8.39 24.08
N ARG A 248 -7.12 -8.25 24.40
CA ARG A 248 -7.89 -6.99 24.24
C ARG A 248 -7.69 -6.34 22.87
N GLY A 249 -7.71 -7.17 21.83
CA GLY A 249 -7.63 -6.68 20.46
C GLY A 249 -6.24 -6.33 19.96
N ARG A 250 -5.18 -6.73 20.67
CA ARG A 250 -3.80 -6.39 20.32
C ARG A 250 -2.88 -7.60 20.47
N TYR A 251 -1.93 -7.70 19.55
CA TYR A 251 -0.86 -8.68 19.61
C TYR A 251 0.35 -8.19 20.43
N TYR A 252 0.87 -9.06 21.28
CA TYR A 252 2.01 -8.82 22.16
C TYR A 252 3.08 -9.89 21.95
N LYS A 253 4.24 -9.51 21.40
CA LYS A 253 5.39 -10.41 21.23
C LYS A 253 5.95 -10.91 22.57
N VAL A 254 6.50 -12.12 22.57
CA VAL A 254 7.29 -12.62 23.70
C VAL A 254 8.55 -11.75 23.85
N PRO A 255 8.82 -11.19 25.04
CA PRO A 255 10.04 -10.43 25.26
C PRO A 255 11.30 -11.28 25.01
N PRO A 256 12.38 -10.73 24.43
CA PRO A 256 13.58 -11.50 24.08
C PRO A 256 14.22 -12.27 25.26
N HIS A 257 14.08 -11.75 26.49
CA HIS A 257 14.62 -12.38 27.70
C HIS A 257 13.77 -13.55 28.24
N LEU A 258 12.56 -13.72 27.72
CA LEU A 258 11.67 -14.84 28.02
C LEU A 258 11.58 -15.82 26.86
N ASN A 259 12.18 -15.51 25.71
CA ASN A 259 12.26 -16.43 24.59
C ASN A 259 13.49 -17.34 24.78
N PRO A 260 13.30 -18.66 25.02
CA PRO A 260 14.38 -19.61 25.25
C PRO A 260 15.29 -19.82 24.02
N TYR A 261 14.90 -19.32 22.84
CA TYR A 261 15.64 -19.44 21.58
C TYR A 261 16.54 -18.23 21.27
N THR A 262 16.25 -17.04 21.80
CA THR A 262 17.14 -15.87 21.69
C THR A 262 18.16 -15.76 22.83
N SER A 263 18.01 -16.58 23.88
CA SER A 263 18.93 -16.60 25.03
C SER A 263 20.20 -17.43 24.79
N GLN A 264 20.38 -18.02 23.59
CA GLN A 264 21.57 -18.80 23.23
C GLN A 264 22.65 -18.01 22.46
N GLU A 265 22.43 -16.75 22.10
CA GLU A 265 23.45 -15.92 21.39
C GLU A 265 24.23 -14.94 22.28
N LEU A 266 24.09 -15.04 23.61
CA LEU A 266 24.93 -14.31 24.57
C LEU A 266 25.72 -15.30 25.43
N GLY A 267 26.67 -15.99 24.79
CA GLY A 267 27.64 -16.88 25.42
C GLY A 267 29.02 -16.70 24.82
#